data_AF-A0A257HIK6-F1
#
_entry.id   AF-A0A257HIK6-F1
#
_cell.length_a   1.000
_cell.length_b   1.000
_cell.length_c   1.000
_cell.angle_alpha   90.00
_cell.angle_beta   90.00
_cell.angle_gamma   90.00
#
_symmetry.space_group_name_H-M   'P 1'
#
loop_
_entity.id
_entity.type
_entity.pdbx_description
1 polymer ?
#
loop_
_entity_poly.entity_id
_entity_poly.type
_entity_poly.pdbx_seq_one_letter_code
_entity_poly.pdbx_strand_id
1 'polypeptide(L)'
;MDEKPAFRASVLPRLLSLPTLSLLIASLSLISSISQSFNYRKNIESVQQNVLRAENLKTCRDIIEAFFAFRLRAEEANSHAPLDKPAAEVARRDLKGLVYRFGALGTYLANFTPETARERYSALSWSLNEIAEQVAALPPAEFATKFAAADKAFGALNEDCAKSAQFAKFQ
;
A
#
# COMPACT_ATOMS: atom_id res chain seq x y z
N MET A 1 42.03 -15.61 -77.70
CA MET A 1 42.97 -16.05 -76.65
C MET A 1 43.64 -14.78 -76.16
N ASP A 2 43.45 -14.27 -74.95
CA ASP A 2 43.21 -14.96 -73.68
C ASP A 2 42.22 -14.17 -72.80
N GLU A 3 41.33 -14.94 -72.17
CA GLU A 3 40.51 -14.57 -71.04
C GLU A 3 41.40 -14.44 -69.79
N LYS A 4 41.28 -13.34 -69.04
CA LYS A 4 41.82 -13.25 -67.67
C LYS A 4 40.66 -12.99 -66.70
N PRO A 5 40.30 -13.95 -65.82
CA PRO A 5 39.26 -13.71 -64.84
C PRO A 5 39.83 -12.86 -63.70
N ALA A 6 39.24 -11.68 -63.49
CA ALA A 6 39.49 -10.88 -62.30
C ALA A 6 38.82 -11.55 -61.10
N PHE A 7 39.62 -12.19 -60.26
CA PHE A 7 39.22 -12.81 -59.01
C PHE A 7 38.64 -11.73 -58.08
N ARG A 8 37.30 -11.64 -57.99
CA ARG A 8 36.62 -10.87 -56.94
C ARG A 8 37.00 -11.50 -55.60
N ALA A 9 37.98 -10.92 -54.91
CA ALA A 9 38.30 -11.25 -53.54
C ALA A 9 37.07 -10.93 -52.68
N SER A 10 36.24 -11.96 -52.45
CA SER A 10 35.10 -11.86 -51.55
C SER A 10 35.64 -11.49 -50.16
N VAL A 11 35.03 -10.49 -49.54
CA VAL A 11 35.38 -10.02 -48.17
C VAL A 11 34.79 -10.97 -47.10
N LEU A 12 33.89 -11.87 -47.51
CA LEU A 12 33.23 -12.88 -46.67
C LEU A 12 34.16 -13.87 -45.92
N PRO A 13 35.25 -14.43 -46.48
CA PRO A 13 36.00 -15.49 -45.84
C PRO A 13 36.88 -15.00 -44.68
N ARG A 14 37.18 -13.70 -44.59
CA ARG A 14 37.88 -13.11 -43.42
C ARG A 14 36.95 -12.86 -42.23
N LEU A 15 35.67 -12.57 -42.47
CA LEU A 15 34.65 -12.43 -41.41
C LEU A 15 34.26 -13.80 -40.80
N LEU A 16 34.41 -14.87 -41.58
CA LEU A 16 34.15 -16.27 -41.19
C LEU A 16 35.36 -16.99 -40.57
N SER A 17 36.41 -16.27 -40.17
CA SER A 17 37.48 -16.88 -39.40
C SER A 17 36.95 -17.32 -38.02
N LEU A 18 37.34 -18.51 -37.56
CA LEU A 18 36.99 -19.04 -36.24
C LEU A 18 37.10 -18.02 -35.08
N PRO A 19 38.17 -17.18 -34.99
CA PRO A 19 38.27 -16.20 -33.92
C PRO A 19 37.27 -15.04 -34.06
N THR A 20 36.99 -14.53 -35.27
CA THR A 20 36.01 -13.45 -35.47
C THR A 20 34.59 -13.90 -35.18
N LEU A 21 34.25 -15.14 -35.55
CA LEU A 21 32.95 -15.74 -35.23
C LEU A 21 32.78 -15.94 -33.71
N SER A 22 33.82 -16.41 -33.03
CA SER A 22 33.80 -16.60 -31.57
C SER A 22 33.61 -15.28 -30.80
N LEU A 23 34.28 -14.20 -31.25
CA LEU A 23 34.12 -12.85 -30.70
C LEU A 23 32.71 -12.28 -30.94
N LEU A 24 32.12 -12.56 -32.10
CA LEU A 24 30.73 -12.17 -32.40
C LEU A 24 29.73 -12.91 -31.50
N ILE A 25 29.88 -14.22 -31.34
CA ILE A 25 29.01 -15.02 -30.46
C ILE A 25 29.15 -14.55 -29.02
N ALA A 26 30.37 -14.31 -28.55
CA ALA A 26 30.62 -13.82 -27.20
C ALA A 26 30.01 -12.43 -26.96
N SER A 27 30.14 -11.50 -27.92
CA SER A 27 29.56 -10.16 -27.78
C SER A 27 28.02 -10.17 -27.84
N LEU A 28 27.42 -10.96 -28.73
CA LEU A 28 25.97 -11.15 -28.78
C LEU A 28 25.44 -11.81 -27.49
N SER A 29 26.17 -12.78 -26.93
CA SER A 29 25.82 -13.42 -25.66
C SER A 29 25.90 -12.43 -24.50
N LEU A 30 26.91 -11.56 -24.47
CA LEU A 30 27.04 -10.51 -23.47
C LEU A 30 25.91 -9.48 -23.58
N ILE A 31 25.60 -9.01 -24.78
CA ILE A 31 24.49 -8.08 -25.03
C ILE A 31 23.17 -8.71 -24.60
N SER A 32 22.91 -9.97 -24.98
CA SER A 32 21.72 -10.70 -24.55
C SER A 32 21.64 -10.80 -23.02
N SER A 33 22.74 -11.11 -22.34
CA SER A 33 22.81 -11.18 -20.88
C SER A 33 22.54 -9.83 -20.21
N ILE A 34 23.11 -8.73 -20.74
CA ILE A 34 22.87 -7.37 -20.25
C ILE A 34 21.40 -6.99 -20.46
N SER A 35 20.83 -7.25 -21.64
CA SER A 35 19.42 -6.98 -21.94
C SER A 35 18.48 -7.78 -21.05
N GLN A 36 18.77 -9.07 -20.81
CA GLN A 36 17.98 -9.90 -19.89
C GLN A 36 18.07 -9.39 -18.45
N SER A 37 19.28 -9.03 -17.98
CA SER A 37 19.49 -8.46 -16.65
C SER A 37 18.74 -7.14 -16.46
N PHE A 38 18.76 -6.26 -17.45
CA PHE A 38 18.05 -4.98 -17.41
C PHE A 38 16.53 -5.17 -17.39
N ASN A 39 15.99 -6.02 -18.27
CA ASN A 39 14.56 -6.31 -18.30
C ASN A 39 14.09 -7.03 -17.02
N TYR A 40 14.90 -7.95 -16.50
CA TYR A 40 14.60 -8.65 -15.26
C TYR A 40 14.54 -7.68 -14.08
N ARG A 41 15.52 -6.78 -13.93
CA ARG A 41 15.50 -5.74 -12.88
C ARG A 41 14.27 -4.85 -12.98
N LYS A 42 13.95 -4.35 -14.18
CA LYS A 42 12.74 -3.54 -14.40
C LYS A 42 11.45 -4.29 -14.06
N ASN A 43 11.35 -5.56 -14.44
CA ASN A 43 10.16 -6.36 -14.13
C ASN A 43 10.02 -6.61 -12.62
N ILE A 44 11.11 -6.89 -11.91
CA ILE A 44 11.08 -7.06 -10.45
C ILE A 44 10.67 -5.76 -9.75
N GLU A 45 11.26 -4.62 -10.14
CA GLU A 45 10.89 -3.31 -9.59
C GLU A 45 9.40 -3.00 -9.83
N SER A 46 8.90 -3.25 -11.04
CA SER A 46 7.49 -3.05 -11.37
C SER A 46 6.56 -3.96 -10.57
N VAL A 47 6.89 -5.24 -10.43
CA VAL A 47 6.10 -6.20 -9.63
C VAL A 47 6.10 -5.79 -8.16
N GLN A 48 7.25 -5.42 -7.60
CA GLN A 48 7.33 -4.96 -6.21
C GLN A 48 6.50 -3.70 -5.96
N GLN A 49 6.57 -2.71 -6.85
CA GLN A 49 5.76 -1.49 -6.75
C GLN A 49 4.26 -1.79 -6.82
N ASN A 50 3.84 -2.70 -7.72
CA ASN A 50 2.45 -3.09 -7.84
C ASN A 50 1.92 -3.86 -6.61
N VAL A 51 2.75 -4.73 -6.02
CA VAL A 51 2.40 -5.44 -4.77
C VAL A 51 2.27 -4.47 -3.61
N LEU A 52 3.25 -3.58 -3.42
CA LEU A 52 3.20 -2.57 -2.35
C LEU A 52 1.98 -1.66 -2.50
N ARG A 53 1.61 -1.29 -3.73
CA ARG A 53 0.41 -0.51 -4.04
C ARG A 53 -0.87 -1.28 -3.73
N ALA A 54 -0.96 -2.56 -4.11
CA ALA A 54 -2.12 -3.39 -3.82
C ALA A 54 -2.31 -3.57 -2.30
N GLU A 55 -1.22 -3.83 -1.56
CA GLU A 55 -1.24 -3.94 -0.11
C GLU A 55 -1.61 -2.61 0.58
N ASN A 56 -1.15 -1.48 0.06
CA ASN A 56 -1.53 -0.15 0.55
C ASN A 56 -3.04 0.09 0.38
N LEU A 57 -3.58 -0.13 -0.84
CA LEU A 57 -5.02 0.05 -1.10
C LEU A 57 -5.89 -0.91 -0.28
N LYS A 58 -5.45 -2.15 -0.12
CA LYS A 58 -6.10 -3.13 0.75
C LYS A 58 -6.14 -2.64 2.19
N THR A 59 -5.01 -2.16 2.71
CA THR A 59 -4.92 -1.59 4.07
C THR A 59 -5.83 -0.39 4.23
N CYS A 60 -5.85 0.52 3.26
CA CYS A 60 -6.75 1.67 3.25
C CYS A 60 -8.22 1.26 3.34
N ARG A 61 -8.64 0.23 2.61
CA ARG A 61 -10.00 -0.32 2.76
C ARG A 61 -10.21 -0.89 4.18
N ASP A 62 -9.28 -1.69 4.68
CA ASP A 62 -9.43 -2.39 5.95
C ASP A 62 -9.47 -1.42 7.15
N ILE A 63 -8.73 -0.31 7.09
CA ILE A 63 -8.74 0.73 8.13
C ILE A 63 -10.05 1.54 8.11
N ILE A 64 -10.61 1.78 6.92
CA ILE A 64 -11.94 2.39 6.77
C ILE A 64 -13.01 1.48 7.36
N GLU A 65 -12.96 0.18 7.07
CA GLU A 65 -13.87 -0.81 7.64
C GLU A 65 -13.78 -0.83 9.17
N ALA A 66 -12.57 -0.84 9.74
CA ALA A 66 -12.37 -0.83 11.18
C ALA A 66 -12.96 0.44 11.84
N PHE A 67 -12.77 1.61 11.22
CA PHE A 67 -13.33 2.88 11.73
C PHE A 67 -14.86 2.87 11.74
N PHE A 68 -15.50 2.48 10.64
CA PHE A 68 -16.97 2.46 10.57
C PHE A 68 -17.58 1.36 11.43
N ALA A 69 -16.92 0.20 11.55
CA ALA A 69 -17.35 -0.85 12.48
C ALA A 69 -17.29 -0.39 13.94
N PHE A 70 -16.28 0.41 14.30
CA PHE A 70 -16.19 1.05 15.61
C PHE A 70 -17.34 2.04 15.81
N ARG A 71 -17.55 2.95 14.85
CA ARG A 71 -18.59 3.98 14.92
C ARG A 71 -19.98 3.37 15.15
N LEU A 72 -20.37 2.40 14.34
CA LEU A 72 -21.70 1.78 14.44
C LEU A 72 -21.93 1.13 15.81
N ARG A 73 -20.93 0.40 16.32
CA ARG A 73 -21.01 -0.21 17.67
C ARG A 73 -21.01 0.82 18.79
N ALA A 74 -20.31 1.94 18.60
CA ALA A 74 -20.27 2.99 19.60
C ALA A 74 -21.62 3.73 19.66
N GLU A 75 -22.24 3.98 18.51
CA GLU A 75 -23.59 4.52 18.41
C GLU A 75 -24.60 3.58 19.07
N GLU A 76 -24.51 2.27 18.80
CA GLU A 76 -25.33 1.25 19.47
C GLU A 76 -25.16 1.30 21.00
N ALA A 77 -23.91 1.22 21.48
CA ALA A 77 -23.59 1.25 22.91
C ALA A 77 -24.00 2.55 23.62
N ASN A 78 -24.04 3.69 22.92
CA ASN A 78 -24.49 4.97 23.47
C ASN A 78 -26.03 5.16 23.39
N SER A 79 -26.70 4.48 22.45
CA SER A 79 -28.14 4.61 22.23
C SER A 79 -29.01 3.86 23.23
N HIS A 80 -28.47 2.83 23.90
CA HIS A 80 -29.23 2.02 24.84
C HIS A 80 -29.41 2.72 26.20
N ALA A 81 -30.61 2.59 26.77
CA ALA A 81 -30.91 2.83 28.19
C ALA A 81 -29.85 2.14 29.07
N PRO A 82 -29.55 2.65 30.29
CA PRO A 82 -28.32 2.31 31.01
C PRO A 82 -28.06 0.81 30.99
N LEU A 83 -27.02 0.44 30.22
CA LEU A 83 -26.55 -0.93 30.13
C LEU A 83 -26.25 -1.41 31.55
N ASP A 84 -26.60 -2.66 31.83
CA ASP A 84 -26.09 -3.28 33.05
C ASP A 84 -24.56 -3.37 32.96
N LYS A 85 -23.90 -3.37 34.12
CA LYS A 85 -22.43 -3.36 34.17
C LYS A 85 -21.77 -4.45 33.30
N PRO A 86 -22.30 -5.69 33.25
CA PRO A 86 -21.76 -6.72 32.35
C PRO A 86 -21.84 -6.35 30.87
N ALA A 87 -22.99 -5.87 30.37
CA ALA A 87 -23.12 -5.51 28.95
C ALA A 87 -22.27 -4.29 28.59
N ALA A 88 -22.16 -3.31 29.49
CA ALA A 88 -21.28 -2.15 29.31
C ALA A 88 -19.81 -2.56 29.17
N GLU A 89 -19.35 -3.52 29.97
CA GLU A 89 -17.98 -4.06 29.88
C GLU A 89 -17.73 -4.82 28.58
N VAL A 90 -18.72 -5.58 28.09
CA VAL A 90 -18.61 -6.28 26.80
C VAL A 90 -18.51 -5.27 25.65
N ALA A 91 -19.41 -4.30 25.59
CA ALA A 91 -19.40 -3.25 24.57
C ALA A 91 -18.08 -2.47 24.57
N ARG A 92 -17.58 -2.10 25.75
CA ARG A 92 -16.28 -1.44 25.93
C ARG A 92 -15.13 -2.29 25.37
N ARG A 93 -15.07 -3.58 25.69
CA ARG A 93 -14.03 -4.49 25.19
C ARG A 93 -14.08 -4.65 23.68
N ASP A 94 -15.26 -4.82 23.10
CA ASP A 94 -15.45 -4.97 21.66
C ASP A 94 -14.99 -3.72 20.90
N LEU A 95 -15.36 -2.54 21.41
CA LEU A 95 -14.91 -1.26 20.87
C LEU A 95 -13.39 -1.12 20.95
N LYS A 96 -12.78 -1.43 22.09
CA LYS A 96 -11.31 -1.40 22.22
C LYS A 96 -10.62 -2.36 21.26
N GLY A 97 -11.19 -3.54 21.02
CA GLY A 97 -10.69 -4.47 20.00
C GLY A 97 -10.65 -3.85 18.60
N LEU A 98 -11.68 -3.09 18.24
CA LEU A 98 -11.73 -2.36 16.96
C LEU A 98 -10.73 -1.21 16.91
N VAL A 99 -10.55 -0.47 18.02
CA VAL A 99 -9.53 0.58 18.12
C VAL A 99 -8.12 0.01 17.95
N TYR A 100 -7.83 -1.14 18.56
CA TYR A 100 -6.53 -1.79 18.40
C TYR A 100 -6.29 -2.29 16.98
N ARG A 101 -7.32 -2.83 16.32
CA ARG A 101 -7.26 -3.17 14.90
C ARG A 101 -7.00 -1.93 14.04
N PHE A 102 -7.71 -0.83 14.30
CA PHE A 102 -7.52 0.44 13.61
C PHE A 102 -6.08 0.97 13.79
N GLY A 103 -5.58 1.02 15.02
CA GLY A 103 -4.23 1.50 15.32
C GLY A 103 -3.12 0.63 14.72
N ALA A 104 -3.31 -0.70 14.70
CA ALA A 104 -2.39 -1.62 14.04
C ALA A 104 -2.33 -1.39 12.52
N LEU A 105 -3.51 -1.26 11.88
CA LEU A 105 -3.61 -0.95 10.45
C LEU A 105 -3.00 0.42 10.15
N GLY A 106 -3.24 1.43 10.98
CA GLY A 106 -2.67 2.77 10.83
C GLY A 106 -1.15 2.78 10.97
N THR A 107 -0.61 1.98 11.89
CA THR A 107 0.84 1.79 12.05
C THR A 107 1.46 1.12 10.83
N TYR A 108 0.79 0.10 10.29
CA TYR A 108 1.21 -0.57 9.06
C TYR A 108 1.19 0.38 7.86
N LEU A 109 0.08 1.13 7.69
CA LEU A 109 -0.10 2.09 6.63
C LEU A 109 0.94 3.21 6.68
N ALA A 110 1.30 3.65 7.88
CA ALA A 110 2.33 4.66 8.09
C ALA A 110 3.71 4.27 7.54
N ASN A 111 3.99 2.98 7.30
CA ASN A 111 5.23 2.55 6.65
C ASN A 111 5.27 2.90 5.15
N PHE A 112 4.13 3.20 4.54
CA PHE A 112 4.00 3.55 3.11
C PHE A 112 3.79 5.05 2.87
N THR A 113 3.67 5.84 3.93
CA THR A 113 3.31 7.27 3.89
C THR A 113 4.30 8.10 4.72
N PRO A 114 4.33 9.43 4.60
CA PRO A 114 5.25 10.29 5.38
C PRO A 114 5.08 10.12 6.91
N GLU A 115 6.13 10.41 7.69
CA GLU A 115 6.15 10.18 9.15
C GLU A 115 4.97 10.83 9.90
N THR A 116 4.46 11.97 9.41
CA THR A 116 3.29 12.68 9.97
C THR A 116 1.99 11.87 9.90
N ALA A 117 1.91 10.81 9.08
CA ALA A 117 0.76 9.92 9.06
C ALA A 117 0.69 9.03 10.31
N ARG A 118 1.84 8.53 10.81
CA ARG A 118 1.89 7.69 12.01
C ARG A 118 1.32 8.43 13.22
N GLU A 119 1.71 9.68 13.39
CA GLU A 119 1.24 10.54 14.47
C GLU A 119 -0.27 10.76 14.39
N ARG A 120 -0.81 11.05 13.20
CA ARG A 120 -2.24 11.26 12.99
C ARG A 120 -3.06 9.99 13.27
N TYR A 121 -2.62 8.82 12.81
CA TYR A 121 -3.28 7.54 13.14
C TYR A 121 -3.21 7.22 14.63
N SER A 122 -2.09 7.49 15.27
CA SER A 122 -1.91 7.27 16.71
C SER A 122 -2.83 8.18 17.52
N ALA A 123 -2.86 9.48 17.20
CA ALA A 123 -3.72 10.46 17.85
C ALA A 123 -5.21 10.10 17.73
N LEU A 124 -5.65 9.69 16.54
CA LEU A 124 -7.03 9.23 16.36
C LEU A 124 -7.30 7.94 17.14
N SER A 125 -6.38 6.99 17.15
CA SER A 125 -6.53 5.75 17.93
C SER A 125 -6.73 6.04 19.42
N TRP A 126 -5.99 7.01 19.99
CA TRP A 126 -6.19 7.46 21.37
C TRP A 126 -7.57 8.06 21.59
N SER A 127 -8.01 8.95 20.70
CA SER A 127 -9.35 9.57 20.77
C SER A 127 -10.48 8.53 20.71
N LEU A 128 -10.37 7.53 19.84
CA LEU A 128 -11.34 6.43 19.77
C LEU A 128 -11.31 5.57 21.03
N ASN A 129 -10.13 5.36 21.63
CA ASN A 129 -10.01 4.62 22.88
C ASN A 129 -10.69 5.36 24.04
N GLU A 130 -10.55 6.68 24.13
CA GLU A 130 -11.26 7.50 25.13
C GLU A 130 -12.78 7.40 24.99
N ILE A 131 -13.28 7.45 23.76
CA ILE A 131 -14.69 7.22 23.45
C ILE A 131 -15.11 5.82 23.92
N ALA A 132 -14.32 4.78 23.60
CA ALA A 132 -14.62 3.40 23.98
C ALA A 132 -14.73 3.23 25.49
N GLU A 133 -13.82 3.82 26.27
CA GLU A 133 -13.82 3.74 27.73
C GLU A 133 -15.05 4.37 28.37
N GLN A 134 -15.62 5.40 27.74
CA GLN A 134 -16.70 6.20 28.33
C GLN A 134 -18.05 6.02 27.62
N VAL A 135 -18.12 5.16 26.60
CA VAL A 135 -19.25 5.12 25.65
C VAL A 135 -20.62 4.97 26.31
N ALA A 136 -20.73 4.15 27.35
CA ALA A 136 -21.98 3.86 28.05
C ALA A 136 -22.35 4.95 29.08
N ALA A 137 -21.39 5.80 29.46
CA ALA A 137 -21.57 6.87 30.44
C ALA A 137 -21.64 8.26 29.80
N LEU A 138 -21.24 8.39 28.53
CA LEU A 138 -21.22 9.65 27.79
C LEU A 138 -22.65 10.14 27.49
N PRO A 139 -23.00 11.38 27.85
CA PRO A 139 -24.23 12.00 27.39
C PRO A 139 -24.27 12.04 25.85
N PRO A 140 -25.42 11.81 25.20
CA PRO A 140 -25.51 11.75 23.73
C PRO A 140 -24.95 12.98 23.00
N ALA A 141 -25.13 14.18 23.57
CA ALA A 141 -24.58 15.41 23.00
C ALA A 141 -23.04 15.47 23.07
N GLU A 142 -22.45 14.98 24.16
CA GLU A 142 -21.00 14.91 24.32
C GLU A 142 -20.40 13.83 23.43
N PHE A 143 -21.06 12.66 23.35
CA PHE A 143 -20.73 11.60 22.41
C PHE A 143 -20.68 12.13 20.98
N ALA A 144 -21.73 12.82 20.53
CA ALA A 144 -21.80 13.40 19.18
C ALA A 144 -20.67 14.41 18.92
N THR A 145 -20.32 15.22 19.92
CA THR A 145 -19.22 16.18 19.81
C THR A 145 -17.87 15.49 19.66
N LYS A 146 -17.59 14.48 20.49
CA LYS A 146 -16.36 13.68 20.42
C LYS A 146 -16.26 12.94 19.08
N PHE A 147 -17.36 12.36 18.62
CA PHE A 147 -17.39 11.67 17.33
C PHE A 147 -17.23 12.61 16.13
N ALA A 148 -17.84 13.80 16.15
CA ALA A 148 -17.65 14.77 15.07
C ALA A 148 -16.17 15.17 14.92
N ALA A 149 -15.43 15.29 16.03
CA ALA A 149 -13.99 15.52 16.00
C ALA A 149 -13.22 14.31 15.41
N ALA A 150 -13.59 13.08 15.83
CA ALA A 150 -13.01 11.85 15.31
C ALA A 150 -13.28 11.65 13.80
N ASP A 151 -14.50 11.93 13.34
CA ASP A 151 -14.89 11.89 11.92
C ASP A 151 -14.06 12.87 11.09
N LYS A 152 -13.87 14.09 11.59
CA LYS A 152 -13.05 15.10 10.91
C LYS A 152 -11.60 14.64 10.79
N ALA A 153 -11.03 14.10 11.87
CA ALA A 153 -9.67 13.56 11.86
C ALA A 153 -9.53 12.37 10.90
N PHE A 154 -10.51 11.47 10.90
CA PHE A 154 -10.56 10.34 9.98
C PHE A 154 -10.73 10.77 8.53
N GLY A 155 -11.57 11.76 8.25
CA GLY A 155 -11.74 12.32 6.90
C GLY A 155 -10.42 12.79 6.30
N ALA A 156 -9.62 13.53 7.08
CA ALA A 156 -8.30 13.98 6.65
C ALA A 156 -7.31 12.81 6.37
N LEU A 157 -7.39 11.72 7.14
CA LEU A 157 -6.60 10.51 6.91
C LEU A 157 -7.07 9.75 5.66
N ASN A 158 -8.38 9.69 5.44
CA ASN A 158 -8.98 8.98 4.32
C ASN A 158 -8.70 9.70 2.98
N GLU A 159 -8.58 11.03 2.98
CA GLU A 159 -8.12 11.78 1.81
C GLU A 159 -6.73 11.32 1.34
N ASP A 160 -5.82 10.97 2.27
CA ASP A 160 -4.48 10.47 1.92
C ASP A 160 -4.57 9.08 1.25
N CYS A 161 -5.49 8.23 1.71
CA CYS A 161 -5.83 6.96 1.03
C CYS A 161 -6.42 7.19 -0.36
N ALA A 162 -7.34 8.15 -0.51
CA ALA A 162 -7.95 8.47 -1.80
C ALA A 162 -6.94 9.02 -2.83
N LYS A 163 -6.01 9.89 -2.39
CA LYS A 163 -4.91 10.38 -3.24
C LYS A 163 -4.03 9.23 -3.73
N SER A 164 -3.68 8.31 -2.85
CA SER A 164 -2.91 7.10 -3.19
C SER A 164 -3.61 6.22 -4.24
N ALA A 165 -4.95 6.21 -4.23
CA ALA A 165 -5.76 5.52 -5.22
C ALA A 165 -5.96 6.29 -6.55
N GLN A 166 -5.71 7.59 -6.61
CA GLN A 166 -5.86 8.37 -7.85
C GLN A 166 -4.60 8.36 -8.72
N PHE A 167 -3.41 8.33 -8.10
CA PHE A 167 -2.16 8.03 -8.82
C PHE A 167 -2.20 6.68 -9.55
N ALA A 168 -3.16 5.82 -9.17
CA ALA A 168 -3.40 4.53 -9.77
C ALA A 168 -3.93 4.58 -11.22
N LYS A 169 -4.61 5.66 -11.62
CA LYS A 169 -5.29 5.78 -12.91
C LYS A 169 -4.44 6.39 -14.03
N PHE A 170 -3.26 6.92 -13.72
CA PHE A 170 -2.45 7.72 -14.65
C PHE A 170 -1.05 7.14 -14.93
N GLN A 171 -0.83 5.87 -14.61
CA GLN A 171 0.32 5.05 -15.05
C GLN A 171 -0.20 3.89 -15.88
#